data_AF-A0A3B9QP83-F1
#
_entry.id   AF-A0A3B9QP83-F1
#
_cell.length_a   1.000
_cell.length_b   1.000
_cell.length_c   1.000
_cell.angle_alpha   90.00
_cell.angle_beta   90.00
_cell.angle_gamma   90.00
#
_symmetry.space_group_name_H-M   'P 1'
#
loop_
_entity.id
_entity.type
_entity.pdbx_description
1 polymer ?
#
loop_
_entity_poly.entity_id
_entity_poly.type
_entity_poly.pdbx_seq_one_letter_code
_entity_poly.pdbx_strand_id
1 'polypeptide(L)'
;MRRRGFIWVLGGLALGLGIALLIGVLLFWAWPAYRQAKSPLGSVASGPIVLRYLKESPVAARAQELAPRLGEEWQRIVELLDIPQEVLPQRIYVYLYAEAGELPAAFSARSEEEATPIAVVDLPVDRPVAGTFCRLACSLAYGRPGNLVLPRGLVLYLDAPNVLWAAEAAISGLWQNWELLFRLPDQLLPQDPWEELFFQVDAPWTGATPTLESLRWLLAASSEQPRGGWGWEAVAAAFAGFVLERYGGAGVRAFWLASGWEGGARALGVPPEDFAAHWEGQVAGALAEARSNPIIQAKAALYSGRPSQALALLSGVQGPEAAGLRAQAYIALGRPEQALAFLPEIATLEDLSPLEAGHLLLLAEGPGWEEELTRAEGAFSRAVAFWGLPGEALPERVTLYVTNAPPPVDLPWGVIWTTPEKARLPEAVVRFVHRSVSPLGMPQFDTLTEGLTLVLAYPERDFRREAAEVVDKGRWVPISQSLFDTYPRQLAEAEAGALAAFLLESYGAEAVHGLWHALLEGLSPYSAASRVLGVGLEELDEALVAWASGT
;
A
#
# COMPACT_ATOMS: atom_id res chain seq x y z
N MET A 1 9.36 33.65 76.15
CA MET A 1 9.90 32.67 75.18
C MET A 1 8.91 32.22 74.08
N ARG A 2 7.57 32.34 74.23
CA ARG A 2 6.58 31.83 73.25
C ARG A 2 6.47 32.59 71.90
N ARG A 3 6.78 33.89 71.82
CA ARG A 3 6.67 34.66 70.57
C ARG A 3 7.76 34.36 69.53
N ARG A 4 8.98 34.02 69.97
CA ARG A 4 10.10 33.72 69.04
C ARG A 4 9.87 32.40 68.30
N GLY A 5 9.40 31.35 68.98
CA GLY A 5 9.10 30.06 68.36
C GLY A 5 8.00 30.14 67.30
N PHE A 6 6.96 30.95 67.54
CA PHE A 6 5.88 31.15 66.58
C PHE A 6 6.36 31.86 65.30
N ILE A 7 7.24 32.86 65.42
CA ILE A 7 7.85 33.56 64.27
C ILE A 7 8.72 32.61 63.44
N TRP A 8 9.47 31.71 64.08
CA TRP A 8 10.28 30.71 63.38
C TRP A 8 9.43 29.67 62.63
N VAL A 9 8.32 29.23 63.21
CA VAL A 9 7.39 28.29 62.55
C VAL A 9 6.67 28.97 61.37
N LEU A 10 6.19 30.20 61.53
CA LEU A 10 5.58 30.99 60.44
C LEU A 10 6.58 31.32 59.33
N GLY A 11 7.82 31.67 59.70
CA GLY A 11 8.91 31.91 58.76
C GLY A 11 9.29 30.65 57.98
N GLY A 12 9.35 29.50 58.65
CA GLY A 12 9.60 28.21 58.01
C GLY A 12 8.48 27.77 57.06
N LEU A 13 7.21 27.99 57.44
CA LEU A 13 6.04 27.72 56.58
C LEU A 13 6.01 28.64 55.36
N ALA A 14 6.24 29.93 55.53
CA ALA A 14 6.29 30.89 54.42
C ALA A 14 7.44 30.59 53.46
N LEU A 15 8.62 30.21 53.98
CA LEU A 15 9.77 29.79 53.17
C LEU A 15 9.48 28.49 52.41
N GLY A 16 8.89 27.50 53.09
CA GLY A 16 8.50 26.22 52.48
C GLY A 16 7.46 26.41 51.37
N LEU A 17 6.46 27.25 51.60
CA LEU A 17 5.45 27.62 50.59
C LEU A 17 6.10 28.36 49.41
N GLY A 18 7.03 29.27 49.68
CA GLY A 18 7.77 29.99 48.65
C GLY A 18 8.63 29.07 47.77
N ILE A 19 9.33 28.11 48.37
CA ILE A 19 10.12 27.11 47.64
C ILE A 19 9.21 26.19 46.83
N ALA A 20 8.11 25.71 47.41
CA ALA A 20 7.14 24.88 46.69
C ALA A 20 6.53 25.61 45.50
N LEU A 21 6.22 26.91 45.65
CA LEU A 21 5.68 27.74 44.57
C LEU A 21 6.73 27.99 43.48
N LEU A 22 8.00 28.22 43.85
CA LEU A 22 9.11 28.34 42.90
C LEU A 22 9.32 27.05 42.11
N ILE A 23 9.38 25.90 42.80
CA ILE A 23 9.49 24.58 42.17
C ILE A 23 8.28 24.32 41.28
N GLY A 24 7.07 24.69 41.72
CA GLY A 24 5.86 24.60 40.92
C GLY A 24 5.95 25.43 39.63
N VAL A 25 6.38 26.69 39.70
CA VAL A 25 6.60 27.52 38.50
C VAL A 25 7.67 26.92 37.60
N LEU A 26 8.78 26.42 38.15
CA LEU A 26 9.84 25.80 37.36
C LEU A 26 9.36 24.54 36.64
N LEU A 27 8.66 23.64 37.33
CA LEU A 27 8.21 22.36 36.78
C LEU A 27 7.00 22.48 35.86
N PHE A 28 6.03 23.35 36.17
CA PHE A 28 4.77 23.43 35.41
C PHE A 28 4.77 24.53 34.35
N TRP A 29 5.67 25.51 34.39
CA TRP A 29 5.72 26.61 33.43
C TRP A 29 7.06 26.71 32.72
N ALA A 30 8.17 26.87 33.45
CA ALA A 30 9.47 27.12 32.84
C ALA A 30 10.01 25.90 32.08
N TRP A 31 9.92 24.71 32.67
CA TRP A 31 10.41 23.47 32.06
C TRP A 31 9.63 23.06 30.80
N PRO A 32 8.28 23.08 30.77
CA PRO A 32 7.53 22.83 29.54
C PRO A 32 7.80 23.87 28.45
N ALA A 33 7.89 25.16 28.80
CA ALA A 33 8.20 26.21 27.84
C ALA A 33 9.63 26.08 27.27
N TYR A 34 10.61 25.74 28.11
CA TYR A 34 11.97 25.46 27.67
C TYR A 34 12.04 24.24 26.75
N ARG A 35 11.34 23.15 27.10
CA ARG A 35 11.24 21.96 26.24
C ARG A 35 10.57 22.28 24.90
N GLN A 36 9.47 23.02 24.89
CA GLN A 36 8.78 23.42 23.66
C GLN A 36 9.66 24.33 22.77
N ALA A 37 10.44 25.23 23.38
CA ALA A 37 11.40 26.05 22.65
C ALA A 37 12.52 25.20 22.01
N LYS A 38 13.00 24.18 22.72
CA LYS A 38 14.06 23.27 22.26
C LYS A 38 13.56 22.17 21.30
N SER A 39 12.27 21.82 21.34
CA SER A 39 11.69 20.82 20.43
C SER A 39 11.96 21.22 18.98
N PRO A 40 12.39 20.30 18.11
CA PRO A 40 12.55 20.58 16.68
C PRO A 40 11.18 20.78 16.00
N LEU A 41 10.07 20.50 16.69
CA LEU A 41 8.72 20.69 16.17
C LEU A 41 8.18 22.09 16.47
N GLY A 42 7.62 22.71 15.44
CA GLY A 42 6.69 23.84 15.55
C GLY A 42 5.29 23.36 15.87
N SER A 43 4.43 24.28 16.32
CA SER A 43 3.02 23.98 16.59
C SER A 43 2.12 25.18 16.31
N VAL A 44 1.02 24.95 15.59
CA VAL A 44 -0.06 25.92 15.40
C VAL A 44 -1.38 25.24 15.72
N ALA A 45 -2.21 25.85 16.58
CA ALA A 45 -3.52 25.32 16.92
C ALA A 45 -4.63 26.10 16.21
N SER A 46 -5.61 25.40 15.65
CA SER A 46 -6.82 25.97 15.03
C SER A 46 -8.01 25.05 15.29
N GLY A 47 -8.93 25.48 16.16
CA GLY A 47 -10.05 24.65 16.61
C GLY A 47 -9.56 23.35 17.26
N PRO A 48 -10.08 22.17 16.87
CA PRO A 48 -9.61 20.89 17.39
C PRO A 48 -8.25 20.48 16.80
N ILE A 49 -7.77 21.10 15.72
CA ILE A 49 -6.53 20.70 15.06
C ILE A 49 -5.33 21.37 15.73
N VAL A 50 -4.33 20.56 16.07
CA VAL A 50 -2.99 20.98 16.48
C VAL A 50 -2.02 20.52 15.40
N LEU A 51 -1.69 21.44 14.50
CA LEU A 51 -0.72 21.21 13.44
C LEU A 51 0.70 21.19 14.03
N ARG A 52 1.44 20.12 13.79
CA ARG A 52 2.85 19.92 14.13
C ARG A 52 3.67 19.77 12.85
N TYR A 53 4.87 20.34 12.83
CA TYR A 53 5.76 20.35 11.67
C TYR A 53 7.20 20.55 12.13
N LEU A 54 8.20 20.14 11.35
CA LEU A 54 9.60 20.45 11.65
C LEU A 54 9.86 21.95 11.42
N LYS A 55 10.53 22.62 12.36
CA LYS A 55 10.82 24.07 12.27
C LYS A 55 11.64 24.44 11.02
N GLU A 56 12.45 23.50 10.54
CA GLU A 56 13.31 23.65 9.36
C GLU A 56 12.59 23.28 8.05
N SER A 57 11.39 22.66 8.12
CA SER A 57 10.62 22.27 6.95
C SER A 57 10.05 23.48 6.20
N PRO A 58 9.96 23.45 4.86
CA PRO A 58 9.22 24.45 4.08
C PRO A 58 7.78 24.68 4.56
N VAL A 59 7.16 23.67 5.18
CA VAL A 59 5.81 23.77 5.78
C VAL A 59 5.73 24.87 6.84
N ALA A 60 6.83 25.15 7.55
CA ALA A 60 6.85 26.12 8.64
C ALA A 60 6.37 27.52 8.22
N ALA A 61 6.67 27.94 6.99
CA ALA A 61 6.26 29.23 6.45
C ALA A 61 4.75 29.31 6.18
N ARG A 62 4.07 28.17 6.00
CA ARG A 62 2.65 28.06 5.62
C ARG A 62 1.76 27.52 6.73
N ALA A 63 2.32 27.04 7.84
CA ALA A 63 1.59 26.36 8.91
C ALA A 63 0.39 27.16 9.45
N GLN A 64 0.52 28.49 9.54
CA GLN A 64 -0.54 29.38 10.04
C GLN A 64 -1.73 29.51 9.08
N GLU A 65 -1.50 29.34 7.77
CA GLU A 65 -2.54 29.29 6.74
C GLU A 65 -3.15 27.88 6.62
N LEU A 66 -2.33 26.84 6.77
CA LEU A 66 -2.76 25.46 6.59
C LEU A 66 -3.61 24.94 7.76
N ALA A 67 -3.31 25.33 9.01
CA ALA A 67 -4.03 24.83 10.17
C ALA A 67 -5.56 25.14 10.15
N PRO A 68 -6.02 26.36 9.79
CA PRO A 68 -7.44 26.63 9.59
C PRO A 68 -8.09 25.76 8.52
N ARG A 69 -7.44 25.59 7.36
CA ARG A 69 -7.96 24.77 6.26
C ARG A 69 -8.14 23.30 6.67
N LEU A 70 -7.17 22.75 7.41
CA LEU A 70 -7.26 21.41 7.98
C LEU A 70 -8.39 21.32 9.03
N GLY A 71 -8.61 22.38 9.80
CA GLY A 71 -9.71 22.46 10.76
C GLY A 71 -11.09 22.45 10.10
N GLU A 72 -11.28 23.22 9.03
CA GLU A 72 -12.52 23.24 8.23
C GLU A 72 -12.78 21.87 7.59
N GLU A 73 -11.73 21.27 7.02
CA GLU A 73 -11.83 19.97 6.37
C GLU A 73 -12.14 18.84 7.37
N TRP A 74 -11.54 18.86 8.56
CA TRP A 74 -11.89 17.94 9.64
C TRP A 74 -13.38 18.05 10.03
N GLN A 75 -13.88 19.27 10.21
CA GLN A 75 -15.30 19.49 10.54
C GLN A 75 -16.22 18.97 9.43
N ARG A 76 -15.90 19.29 8.17
CA ARG A 76 -16.66 18.80 7.00
C ARG A 76 -16.76 17.28 6.99
N ILE A 77 -15.67 16.58 7.28
CA ILE A 77 -15.63 15.12 7.32
C ILE A 77 -16.45 14.57 8.51
N VAL A 78 -16.29 15.12 9.71
CA VAL A 78 -17.05 14.69 10.89
C VAL A 78 -18.56 14.87 10.67
N GLU A 79 -18.97 15.98 10.05
CA GLU A 79 -20.37 16.26 9.69
C GLU A 79 -20.88 15.29 8.62
N LEU A 80 -20.10 15.04 7.55
CA LEU A 80 -20.45 14.12 6.48
C LEU A 80 -20.66 12.68 6.99
N LEU A 81 -19.83 12.27 7.95
CA LEU A 81 -19.89 10.93 8.56
C LEU A 81 -20.92 10.83 9.70
N ASP A 82 -21.60 11.93 10.05
CA ASP A 82 -22.54 12.00 11.17
C ASP A 82 -21.94 11.46 12.49
N ILE A 83 -20.66 11.79 12.75
CA ILE A 83 -19.96 11.39 13.97
C ILE A 83 -20.20 12.44 15.06
N PRO A 84 -20.77 12.06 16.22
CA PRO A 84 -20.97 13.01 17.32
C PRO A 84 -19.64 13.59 17.83
N GLN A 85 -19.52 14.91 17.95
CA GLN A 85 -18.29 15.53 18.44
C GLN A 85 -17.90 15.07 19.86
N GLU A 86 -18.87 14.62 20.66
CA GLU A 86 -18.68 14.13 22.02
C GLU A 86 -17.85 12.84 22.10
N VAL A 87 -17.83 12.03 21.02
CA VAL A 87 -16.99 10.81 20.96
C VAL A 87 -15.57 11.10 20.47
N LEU A 88 -15.32 12.31 19.98
CA LEU A 88 -14.02 12.71 19.44
C LEU A 88 -13.20 13.47 20.50
N PRO A 89 -11.87 13.31 20.51
CA PRO A 89 -11.01 14.04 21.43
C PRO A 89 -10.98 15.53 21.08
N GLN A 90 -10.77 16.36 22.11
CA GLN A 90 -10.71 17.83 21.96
C GLN A 90 -9.55 18.31 21.09
N ARG A 91 -8.51 17.50 20.93
CA ARG A 91 -7.30 17.83 20.16
C ARG A 91 -6.93 16.69 19.24
N ILE A 92 -6.76 17.03 17.97
CA ILE A 92 -6.30 16.17 16.87
C ILE A 92 -4.91 16.68 16.46
N TYR A 93 -3.90 15.84 16.56
CA TYR A 93 -2.52 16.19 16.26
C TYR A 93 -2.21 15.77 14.83
N VAL A 94 -2.03 16.77 13.96
CA VAL A 94 -1.70 16.56 12.55
C VAL A 94 -0.23 16.86 12.37
N TYR A 95 0.58 15.85 12.05
CA TYR A 95 1.98 16.02 11.72
C TYR A 95 2.10 16.18 10.20
N LEU A 96 2.47 17.39 9.77
CA LEU A 96 2.49 17.76 8.37
C LEU A 96 3.92 17.86 7.84
N TYR A 97 4.14 17.28 6.67
CA TYR A 97 5.44 17.19 6.00
C TYR A 97 5.43 17.88 4.65
N ALA A 98 6.57 18.45 4.25
CA ALA A 98 6.74 18.90 2.87
C ALA A 98 6.83 17.70 1.92
N GLU A 99 7.55 16.66 2.34
CA GLU A 99 7.79 15.44 1.55
C GLU A 99 7.90 14.21 2.46
N ALA A 100 7.75 13.02 1.88
CA ALA A 100 7.77 11.75 2.61
C ALA A 100 9.10 11.50 3.36
N GLY A 101 10.21 12.10 2.90
CA GLY A 101 11.52 11.98 3.53
C GLY A 101 11.64 12.65 4.91
N GLU A 102 10.74 13.58 5.25
CA GLU A 102 10.74 14.23 6.59
C GLU A 102 10.14 13.34 7.68
N LEU A 103 9.38 12.31 7.31
CA LEU A 103 8.62 11.43 8.21
C LEU A 103 9.50 10.82 9.32
N PRO A 104 10.68 10.19 9.05
CA PRO A 104 11.50 9.62 10.11
C PRO A 104 12.00 10.64 11.14
N ALA A 105 12.39 11.84 10.68
CA ALA A 105 12.90 12.90 11.55
C ALA A 105 11.79 13.46 12.46
N ALA A 106 10.60 13.69 11.90
CA ALA A 106 9.45 14.15 12.66
C ALA A 106 8.93 13.08 13.64
N PHE A 107 8.91 11.81 13.24
CA PHE A 107 8.54 10.69 14.11
C PHE A 107 9.53 10.55 15.28
N SER A 108 10.83 10.69 15.04
CA SER A 108 11.85 10.68 16.10
C SER A 108 11.60 11.82 17.08
N ALA A 109 11.37 13.04 16.58
CA ALA A 109 11.06 14.19 17.43
C ALA A 109 9.77 14.00 18.24
N ARG A 110 8.73 13.43 17.62
CA ARG A 110 7.45 13.07 18.28
C ARG A 110 7.68 12.09 19.42
N SER A 111 8.52 11.08 19.21
CA SER A 111 8.79 10.02 20.19
C SER A 111 9.65 10.49 21.37
N GLU A 112 10.42 11.56 21.20
CA GLU A 112 11.17 12.21 22.28
C GLU A 112 10.27 13.08 23.19
N GLU A 113 9.09 13.49 22.71
CA GLU A 113 8.07 14.14 23.54
C GLU A 113 7.39 13.05 24.41
N GLU A 114 7.60 13.09 25.75
CA GLU A 114 7.23 12.04 26.74
C GLU A 114 5.77 11.52 26.73
N ALA A 115 4.87 12.09 25.93
CA ALA A 115 3.50 11.62 25.76
C ALA A 115 3.09 11.65 24.27
N THR A 116 3.04 10.49 23.64
CA THR A 116 2.45 10.34 22.30
C THR A 116 0.95 10.63 22.38
N PRO A 117 0.40 11.56 21.59
CA PRO A 117 -1.03 11.84 21.58
C PRO A 117 -1.82 10.63 21.04
N ILE A 118 -3.09 10.49 21.43
CA ILE A 118 -3.97 9.39 20.99
C ILE A 118 -4.59 9.65 19.60
N ALA A 119 -4.83 10.92 19.26
CA ALA A 119 -5.38 11.32 17.97
C ALA A 119 -4.28 11.93 17.12
N VAL A 120 -3.53 11.06 16.43
CA VAL A 120 -2.37 11.44 15.62
C VAL A 120 -2.65 11.05 14.17
N VAL A 121 -2.15 11.86 13.26
CA VAL A 121 -2.11 11.52 11.84
C VAL A 121 -0.91 12.16 11.17
N ASP A 122 -0.17 11.36 10.42
CA ASP A 122 0.96 11.76 9.60
C ASP A 122 0.49 12.05 8.16
N LEU A 123 0.78 13.26 7.66
CA LEU A 123 0.27 13.77 6.37
C LEU A 123 1.34 14.53 5.57
N PRO A 124 1.60 14.17 4.31
CA PRO A 124 2.34 15.04 3.40
C PRO A 124 1.44 16.15 2.83
N VAL A 125 1.98 17.35 2.65
CA VAL A 125 1.23 18.56 2.27
C VAL A 125 0.57 18.46 0.89
N ASP A 126 1.16 17.66 -0.01
CA ASP A 126 0.69 17.51 -1.40
C ASP A 126 -0.35 16.39 -1.57
N ARG A 127 -0.71 15.67 -0.50
CA ARG A 127 -1.78 14.66 -0.57
C ARG A 127 -3.14 15.25 -0.19
N PRO A 128 -4.23 14.75 -0.81
CA PRO A 128 -5.57 14.94 -0.28
C PRO A 128 -5.65 14.49 1.19
N VAL A 129 -6.41 15.23 1.99
CA VAL A 129 -6.50 15.03 3.44
C VAL A 129 -7.84 14.44 3.89
N ALA A 130 -8.85 14.47 3.01
CA ALA A 130 -10.23 14.13 3.32
C ALA A 130 -10.36 12.65 3.72
N GLY A 131 -9.75 11.77 2.94
CA GLY A 131 -9.71 10.33 3.17
C GLY A 131 -8.98 9.97 4.46
N THR A 132 -7.81 10.58 4.70
CA THR A 132 -7.06 10.34 5.94
C THR A 132 -7.81 10.84 7.18
N PHE A 133 -8.46 12.00 7.12
CA PHE A 133 -9.32 12.49 8.20
C PHE A 133 -10.54 11.61 8.41
N CYS A 134 -11.14 11.07 7.35
CA CYS A 134 -12.22 10.10 7.47
C CYS A 134 -11.75 8.84 8.20
N ARG A 135 -10.60 8.29 7.80
CA ARG A 135 -9.99 7.12 8.45
C ARG A 135 -9.73 7.39 9.93
N LEU A 136 -9.16 8.55 10.28
CA LEU A 136 -8.92 8.95 11.65
C LEU A 136 -10.23 9.10 12.45
N ALA A 137 -11.21 9.82 11.91
CA ALA A 137 -12.50 10.06 12.57
C ALA A 137 -13.24 8.74 12.87
N CYS A 138 -13.33 7.84 11.90
CA CYS A 138 -13.92 6.52 12.09
C CYS A 138 -13.12 5.67 13.08
N SER A 139 -11.79 5.71 13.03
CA SER A 139 -10.92 4.97 13.97
C SER A 139 -11.07 5.45 15.41
N LEU A 140 -11.23 6.77 15.62
CA LEU A 140 -11.48 7.36 16.94
C LEU A 140 -12.89 7.05 17.45
N ALA A 141 -13.90 7.14 16.59
CA ALA A 141 -15.30 6.95 16.97
C ALA A 141 -15.67 5.48 17.18
N TYR A 142 -15.13 4.58 16.36
CA TYR A 142 -15.59 3.19 16.25
C TYR A 142 -14.49 2.15 16.52
N GLY A 143 -13.22 2.56 16.61
CA GLY A 143 -12.10 1.65 16.82
C GLY A 143 -11.64 0.96 15.53
N ARG A 144 -11.03 -0.23 15.67
CA ARG A 144 -10.44 -0.97 14.55
C ARG A 144 -11.51 -1.40 13.53
N PRO A 145 -11.28 -1.20 12.21
CA PRO A 145 -12.21 -1.70 11.21
C PRO A 145 -12.26 -3.23 11.20
N GLY A 146 -13.44 -3.80 10.94
CA GLY A 146 -13.64 -5.24 10.82
C GLY A 146 -13.09 -5.82 9.52
N ASN A 147 -12.97 -4.99 8.47
CA ASN A 147 -12.47 -5.34 7.15
C ASN A 147 -11.83 -4.09 6.49
N LEU A 148 -10.85 -4.27 5.60
CA LEU A 148 -10.13 -3.16 4.95
C LEU A 148 -10.87 -2.53 3.77
N VAL A 149 -11.91 -3.17 3.20
CA VAL A 149 -12.60 -2.67 2.00
C VAL A 149 -13.21 -1.28 2.21
N LEU A 150 -13.99 -1.08 3.29
CA LEU A 150 -14.63 0.21 3.52
C LEU A 150 -13.62 1.32 3.87
N PRO A 151 -12.64 1.13 4.79
CA PRO A 151 -11.61 2.12 5.04
C PRO A 151 -10.87 2.57 3.77
N ARG A 152 -10.43 1.63 2.95
CA ARG A 152 -9.76 1.93 1.68
C ARG A 152 -10.67 2.68 0.72
N GLY A 153 -11.90 2.18 0.54
CA GLY A 153 -12.89 2.78 -0.34
C GLY A 153 -13.26 4.20 0.05
N LEU A 154 -13.45 4.49 1.34
CA LEU A 154 -13.78 5.83 1.84
C LEU A 154 -12.64 6.81 1.56
N VAL A 155 -11.39 6.38 1.72
CA VAL A 155 -10.23 7.22 1.44
C VAL A 155 -10.20 7.61 -0.03
N LEU A 156 -10.27 6.61 -0.93
CA LEU A 156 -10.30 6.84 -2.38
C LEU A 156 -11.47 7.73 -2.82
N TYR A 157 -12.67 7.44 -2.30
CA TYR A 157 -13.88 8.18 -2.66
C TYR A 157 -13.83 9.64 -2.20
N LEU A 158 -13.37 9.90 -0.96
CA LEU A 158 -13.34 11.25 -0.39
C LEU A 158 -12.18 12.10 -0.87
N ASP A 159 -11.06 11.48 -1.25
CA ASP A 159 -9.90 12.18 -1.81
C ASP A 159 -10.11 12.58 -3.28
N ALA A 160 -10.97 11.85 -4.00
CA ALA A 160 -11.33 12.16 -5.38
C ALA A 160 -12.85 12.03 -5.63
N PRO A 161 -13.68 12.91 -5.03
CA PRO A 161 -15.15 12.79 -5.07
C PRO A 161 -15.75 13.08 -6.46
N ASN A 162 -14.98 13.69 -7.36
CA ASN A 162 -15.43 13.98 -8.72
C ASN A 162 -15.18 12.81 -9.68
N VAL A 163 -14.49 11.75 -9.25
CA VAL A 163 -14.26 10.56 -10.06
C VAL A 163 -15.53 9.73 -10.08
N LEU A 164 -15.92 9.28 -11.27
CA LEU A 164 -17.10 8.42 -11.48
C LEU A 164 -16.77 6.97 -11.11
N TRP A 165 -16.50 6.73 -9.83
CA TRP A 165 -16.02 5.43 -9.32
C TRP A 165 -16.90 4.25 -9.72
N ALA A 166 -18.24 4.40 -9.68
CA ALA A 166 -19.16 3.35 -10.10
C ALA A 166 -19.03 3.01 -11.60
N ALA A 167 -18.77 3.99 -12.45
CA ALA A 167 -18.55 3.79 -13.88
C ALA A 167 -17.17 3.14 -14.15
N GLU A 168 -16.15 3.53 -13.40
CA GLU A 168 -14.82 2.88 -13.43
C GLU A 168 -14.88 1.42 -12.96
N ALA A 169 -15.59 1.14 -11.87
CA ALA A 169 -15.85 -0.21 -11.40
C ALA A 169 -16.65 -1.03 -12.43
N ALA A 170 -17.65 -0.43 -13.08
CA ALA A 170 -18.48 -1.10 -14.08
C ALA A 170 -17.68 -1.54 -15.31
N ILE A 171 -16.81 -0.67 -15.84
CA ILE A 171 -16.03 -0.95 -17.04
C ILE A 171 -14.88 -1.94 -16.78
N SER A 172 -14.36 -2.00 -15.54
CA SER A 172 -13.32 -2.98 -15.18
C SER A 172 -13.84 -4.42 -15.18
N GLY A 173 -15.16 -4.60 -15.00
CA GLY A 173 -15.82 -5.91 -14.93
C GLY A 173 -15.60 -6.68 -13.64
N LEU A 174 -14.66 -6.26 -12.79
CA LEU A 174 -14.33 -6.92 -11.52
C LEU A 174 -15.47 -6.85 -10.50
N TRP A 175 -16.38 -5.87 -10.65
CA TRP A 175 -17.56 -5.72 -9.80
C TRP A 175 -18.46 -6.96 -9.78
N GLN A 176 -18.43 -7.83 -10.80
CA GLN A 176 -19.20 -9.07 -10.80
C GLN A 176 -18.73 -10.06 -9.73
N ASN A 177 -17.49 -9.92 -9.27
CA ASN A 177 -16.89 -10.74 -8.23
C ASN A 177 -16.59 -9.90 -6.97
N TRP A 178 -17.34 -8.82 -6.74
CA TRP A 178 -17.10 -7.87 -5.65
C TRP A 178 -17.10 -8.53 -4.26
N GLU A 179 -17.81 -9.64 -4.06
CA GLU A 179 -17.77 -10.39 -2.81
C GLU A 179 -16.35 -10.89 -2.46
N LEU A 180 -15.53 -11.21 -3.47
CA LEU A 180 -14.15 -11.65 -3.27
C LEU A 180 -13.33 -10.55 -2.60
N LEU A 181 -13.63 -9.28 -2.88
CA LEU A 181 -12.99 -8.12 -2.26
C LEU A 181 -13.14 -8.14 -0.73
N PHE A 182 -14.28 -8.60 -0.21
CA PHE A 182 -14.49 -8.74 1.23
C PHE A 182 -13.87 -9.99 1.82
N ARG A 183 -13.68 -11.05 1.02
CA ARG A 183 -13.05 -12.30 1.49
C ARG A 183 -11.53 -12.21 1.51
N LEU A 184 -10.94 -11.52 0.54
CA LEU A 184 -9.50 -11.44 0.31
C LEU A 184 -9.01 -9.98 0.15
N PRO A 185 -9.38 -9.04 1.05
CA PRO A 185 -9.05 -7.62 0.87
C PRO A 185 -7.55 -7.38 0.79
N ASP A 186 -6.75 -8.06 1.62
CA ASP A 186 -5.28 -7.91 1.68
C ASP A 186 -4.56 -8.35 0.38
N GLN A 187 -5.23 -9.16 -0.44
CA GLN A 187 -4.68 -9.64 -1.72
C GLN A 187 -5.13 -8.77 -2.90
N LEU A 188 -6.36 -8.26 -2.83
CA LEU A 188 -7.04 -7.59 -3.94
C LEU A 188 -6.84 -6.08 -3.95
N LEU A 189 -6.70 -5.48 -2.77
CA LEU A 189 -6.40 -4.06 -2.65
C LEU A 189 -4.88 -3.88 -2.61
N PRO A 190 -4.33 -2.98 -3.43
CA PRO A 190 -2.93 -2.65 -3.30
C PRO A 190 -2.59 -2.12 -1.92
N GLN A 191 -1.43 -2.54 -1.41
CA GLN A 191 -0.88 -1.97 -0.19
C GLN A 191 -0.52 -0.50 -0.44
N ASP A 192 -1.15 0.38 0.34
CA ASP A 192 -0.76 1.78 0.43
C ASP A 192 0.13 1.96 1.67
N PRO A 193 1.42 2.29 1.49
CA PRO A 193 2.35 2.45 2.59
C PRO A 193 1.89 3.45 3.66
N TRP A 194 1.10 4.46 3.28
CA TRP A 194 0.56 5.44 4.23
C TRP A 194 -0.67 4.93 4.98
N GLU A 195 -1.41 4.01 4.39
CA GLU A 195 -2.48 3.30 5.09
C GLU A 195 -1.92 2.31 6.11
N GLU A 196 -0.91 1.54 5.73
CA GLU A 196 -0.20 0.67 6.66
C GLU A 196 0.46 1.48 7.77
N LEU A 197 1.16 2.57 7.45
CA LEU A 197 1.70 3.47 8.46
C LEU A 197 0.61 3.90 9.46
N PHE A 198 -0.55 4.33 8.96
CA PHE A 198 -1.64 4.73 9.84
C PHE A 198 -2.07 3.58 10.75
N PHE A 199 -2.39 2.41 10.21
CA PHE A 199 -2.94 1.31 11.01
C PHE A 199 -1.94 0.64 11.95
N GLN A 200 -0.65 0.69 11.62
CA GLN A 200 0.43 0.06 12.39
C GLN A 200 1.09 1.03 13.38
N VAL A 201 1.04 2.35 13.11
CA VAL A 201 1.77 3.36 13.89
C VAL A 201 0.83 4.41 14.50
N ASP A 202 -0.06 5.02 13.74
CA ASP A 202 -0.82 6.20 14.19
C ASP A 202 -2.20 5.88 14.81
N ALA A 203 -2.76 4.70 14.52
CA ALA A 203 -4.12 4.39 14.91
C ALA A 203 -4.30 4.36 16.45
N PRO A 204 -5.49 4.69 16.99
CA PRO A 204 -5.69 4.87 18.44
C PRO A 204 -5.40 3.65 19.32
N TRP A 205 -5.29 2.46 18.73
CA TRP A 205 -5.01 1.20 19.42
C TRP A 205 -3.54 0.76 19.33
N THR A 206 -2.69 1.47 18.59
CA THR A 206 -1.27 1.12 18.46
C THR A 206 -0.52 1.49 19.75
N GLY A 207 0.58 0.78 20.00
CA GLY A 207 1.43 1.09 21.14
C GLY A 207 2.20 2.39 20.91
N ALA A 208 2.32 3.23 21.95
CA ALA A 208 3.09 4.47 21.90
C ALA A 208 4.62 4.26 21.77
N THR A 209 5.11 3.04 21.96
CA THR A 209 6.54 2.72 21.95
C THR A 209 6.99 2.32 20.55
N PRO A 210 8.01 2.99 19.96
CA PRO A 210 8.53 2.61 18.66
C PRO A 210 9.16 1.23 18.71
N THR A 211 8.85 0.41 17.71
CA THR A 211 9.45 -0.92 17.50
C THR A 211 10.29 -0.94 16.23
N LEU A 212 11.12 -1.98 16.04
CA LEU A 212 11.81 -2.21 14.77
C LEU A 212 10.82 -2.34 13.59
N GLU A 213 9.65 -2.91 13.85
CA GLU A 213 8.57 -3.00 12.87
C GLU A 213 7.99 -1.63 12.53
N SER A 214 7.81 -0.74 13.51
CA SER A 214 7.42 0.66 13.26
C SER A 214 8.43 1.39 12.36
N LEU A 215 9.74 1.15 12.55
CA LEU A 215 10.78 1.71 11.67
C LEU A 215 10.69 1.16 10.25
N ARG A 216 10.37 -0.13 10.08
CA ARG A 216 10.15 -0.74 8.74
C ARG A 216 9.01 -0.03 8.01
N TRP A 217 7.87 0.17 8.68
CA TRP A 217 6.71 0.85 8.09
C TRP A 217 6.99 2.32 7.75
N LEU A 218 7.72 3.05 8.61
CA LEU A 218 8.16 4.43 8.32
C LEU A 218 9.05 4.49 7.08
N LEU A 219 9.99 3.56 6.94
CA LEU A 219 10.87 3.50 5.77
C LEU A 219 10.08 3.12 4.50
N ALA A 220 9.14 2.18 4.58
CA ALA A 220 8.26 1.83 3.45
C ALA A 220 7.43 3.03 2.99
N ALA A 221 6.78 3.75 3.92
CA ALA A 221 6.00 4.95 3.60
C ALA A 221 6.84 6.08 2.96
N SER A 222 8.13 6.14 3.29
CA SER A 222 9.05 7.14 2.74
C SER A 222 9.61 6.79 1.35
N SER A 223 9.51 5.53 0.91
CA SER A 223 10.25 5.03 -0.25
C SER A 223 9.42 4.26 -1.28
N GLU A 224 8.24 3.75 -0.90
CA GLU A 224 7.41 2.95 -1.78
C GLU A 224 6.26 3.78 -2.39
N GLN A 225 6.07 3.63 -3.70
CA GLN A 225 4.88 4.13 -4.37
C GLN A 225 3.77 3.07 -4.30
N PRO A 226 2.49 3.48 -4.13
CA PRO A 226 1.37 2.56 -4.24
C PRO A 226 1.43 1.85 -5.60
N ARG A 227 1.31 0.52 -5.60
CA ARG A 227 1.26 -0.27 -6.83
C ARG A 227 -0.17 -0.26 -7.37
N GLY A 228 -0.36 -0.04 -8.67
CA GLY A 228 -1.71 0.10 -9.25
C GLY A 228 -2.56 -1.16 -9.13
N GLY A 229 -3.77 -1.01 -8.57
CA GLY A 229 -4.85 -2.00 -8.56
C GLY A 229 -6.18 -1.36 -8.94
N TRP A 230 -6.13 -0.49 -9.96
CA TRP A 230 -7.20 0.43 -10.36
C TRP A 230 -8.61 -0.19 -10.33
N GLY A 231 -8.76 -1.41 -10.83
CA GLY A 231 -10.07 -2.07 -10.91
C GLY A 231 -10.67 -2.39 -9.53
N TRP A 232 -9.91 -2.99 -8.61
CA TRP A 232 -10.39 -3.31 -7.26
C TRP A 232 -10.53 -2.07 -6.38
N GLU A 233 -9.63 -1.10 -6.56
CA GLU A 233 -9.74 0.21 -5.91
C GLU A 233 -11.01 0.95 -6.36
N ALA A 234 -11.34 0.92 -7.65
CA ALA A 234 -12.59 1.49 -8.15
C ALA A 234 -13.82 0.79 -7.57
N VAL A 235 -13.81 -0.55 -7.44
CA VAL A 235 -14.88 -1.31 -6.78
C VAL A 235 -15.01 -0.89 -5.30
N ALA A 236 -13.91 -0.79 -4.57
CA ALA A 236 -13.92 -0.36 -3.16
C ALA A 236 -14.43 1.08 -2.99
N ALA A 237 -13.95 2.01 -3.82
CA ALA A 237 -14.35 3.42 -3.80
C ALA A 237 -15.83 3.58 -4.16
N ALA A 238 -16.29 2.89 -5.21
CA ALA A 238 -17.69 2.87 -5.58
C ALA A 238 -18.58 2.28 -4.48
N PHE A 239 -18.12 1.22 -3.81
CA PHE A 239 -18.83 0.60 -2.69
C PHE A 239 -18.96 1.56 -1.50
N ALA A 240 -17.86 2.21 -1.11
CA ALA A 240 -17.86 3.19 -0.04
C ALA A 240 -18.75 4.40 -0.37
N GLY A 241 -18.70 4.89 -1.62
CA GLY A 241 -19.59 5.93 -2.14
C GLY A 241 -21.06 5.52 -2.03
N PHE A 242 -21.43 4.32 -2.47
CA PHE A 242 -22.79 3.79 -2.32
C PHE A 242 -23.23 3.75 -0.86
N VAL A 243 -22.40 3.22 0.04
CA VAL A 243 -22.72 3.12 1.46
C VAL A 243 -22.94 4.51 2.07
N LEU A 244 -22.02 5.44 1.81
CA LEU A 244 -22.07 6.80 2.34
C LEU A 244 -23.26 7.59 1.76
N GLU A 245 -23.47 7.58 0.45
CA GLU A 245 -24.53 8.34 -0.21
C GLU A 245 -25.93 7.81 0.13
N ARG A 246 -26.09 6.48 0.22
CA ARG A 246 -27.41 5.86 0.43
C ARG A 246 -27.80 5.74 1.91
N TYR A 247 -26.83 5.46 2.78
CA TYR A 247 -27.09 5.13 4.19
C TYR A 247 -26.41 6.10 5.17
N GLY A 248 -25.64 7.08 4.70
CA GLY A 248 -25.00 8.11 5.53
C GLY A 248 -24.03 7.53 6.56
N GLY A 249 -23.86 8.26 7.67
CA GLY A 249 -23.00 7.85 8.79
C GLY A 249 -23.39 6.51 9.42
N ALA A 250 -24.69 6.17 9.44
CA ALA A 250 -25.15 4.86 9.89
C ALA A 250 -24.61 3.74 8.99
N GLY A 251 -24.62 3.96 7.67
CA GLY A 251 -23.96 3.14 6.65
C GLY A 251 -22.50 2.89 6.96
N VAL A 252 -21.75 4.00 7.09
CA VAL A 252 -20.31 3.96 7.37
C VAL A 252 -20.02 3.18 8.65
N ARG A 253 -20.71 3.49 9.75
CA ARG A 253 -20.52 2.79 11.02
C ARG A 253 -20.78 1.28 10.90
N ALA A 254 -21.87 0.89 10.24
CA ALA A 254 -22.25 -0.51 10.10
C ALA A 254 -21.18 -1.32 9.34
N PHE A 255 -20.70 -0.79 8.21
CA PHE A 255 -19.69 -1.46 7.41
C PHE A 255 -18.27 -1.33 7.97
N TRP A 256 -17.96 -0.27 8.73
CA TRP A 256 -16.68 -0.11 9.40
C TRP A 256 -16.46 -1.23 10.42
N LEU A 257 -17.49 -1.57 11.18
CA LEU A 257 -17.44 -2.59 12.23
C LEU A 257 -17.64 -4.03 11.69
N ALA A 258 -18.06 -4.18 10.44
CA ALA A 258 -18.36 -5.49 9.87
C ALA A 258 -17.09 -6.17 9.32
N SER A 259 -16.99 -7.49 9.51
CA SER A 259 -15.93 -8.31 8.91
C SER A 259 -16.20 -8.70 7.46
N GLY A 260 -17.43 -8.51 6.98
CA GLY A 260 -17.88 -8.86 5.64
C GLY A 260 -19.16 -8.10 5.28
N TRP A 261 -19.50 -8.09 4.00
CA TRP A 261 -20.57 -7.23 3.50
C TRP A 261 -21.96 -7.63 4.00
N GLU A 262 -22.22 -8.93 4.20
CA GLU A 262 -23.49 -9.42 4.75
C GLU A 262 -23.66 -8.96 6.21
N GLY A 263 -22.56 -8.88 6.96
CA GLY A 263 -22.54 -8.36 8.31
C GLY A 263 -22.94 -6.88 8.34
N GLY A 264 -22.38 -6.08 7.44
CA GLY A 264 -22.72 -4.66 7.29
C GLY A 264 -24.18 -4.46 6.89
N ALA A 265 -24.68 -5.22 5.91
CA ALA A 265 -26.09 -5.15 5.49
C ALA A 265 -27.06 -5.48 6.64
N ARG A 266 -26.78 -6.56 7.39
CA ARG A 266 -27.60 -6.93 8.57
C ARG A 266 -27.55 -5.88 9.66
N ALA A 267 -26.40 -5.25 9.90
CA ALA A 267 -26.26 -4.17 10.88
C ALA A 267 -27.07 -2.92 10.51
N LEU A 268 -27.33 -2.72 9.21
CA LEU A 268 -28.26 -1.70 8.71
C LEU A 268 -29.75 -2.11 8.77
N GLY A 269 -30.04 -3.35 9.16
CA GLY A 269 -31.40 -3.90 9.12
C GLY A 269 -31.89 -4.19 7.69
N VAL A 270 -30.98 -4.32 6.72
CA VAL A 270 -31.30 -4.65 5.33
C VAL A 270 -30.99 -6.13 5.08
N PRO A 271 -31.89 -6.89 4.44
CA PRO A 271 -31.58 -8.25 3.99
C PRO A 271 -30.36 -8.25 3.05
N PRO A 272 -29.38 -9.16 3.23
CA PRO A 272 -28.17 -9.17 2.38
C PRO A 272 -28.46 -9.22 0.88
N GLU A 273 -29.44 -10.02 0.46
CA GLU A 273 -29.85 -10.13 -0.95
C GLU A 273 -30.36 -8.79 -1.51
N ASP A 274 -31.16 -8.07 -0.74
CA ASP A 274 -31.67 -6.75 -1.14
C ASP A 274 -30.53 -5.72 -1.19
N PHE A 275 -29.58 -5.78 -0.26
CA PHE A 275 -28.41 -4.91 -0.27
C PHE A 275 -27.55 -5.16 -1.52
N ALA A 276 -27.24 -6.42 -1.81
CA ALA A 276 -26.46 -6.84 -2.97
C ALA A 276 -27.14 -6.41 -4.27
N ALA A 277 -28.45 -6.65 -4.41
CA ALA A 277 -29.21 -6.25 -5.60
C ALA A 277 -29.19 -4.73 -5.84
N HIS A 278 -29.26 -3.91 -4.78
CA HIS A 278 -29.15 -2.46 -4.93
C HIS A 278 -27.74 -2.01 -5.33
N TRP A 279 -26.72 -2.58 -4.70
CA TRP A 279 -25.32 -2.31 -5.01
C TRP A 279 -25.00 -2.67 -6.47
N GLU A 280 -25.31 -3.90 -6.88
CA GLU A 280 -25.10 -4.39 -8.23
C GLU A 280 -25.90 -3.59 -9.24
N GLY A 281 -27.14 -3.21 -8.90
CA GLY A 281 -27.97 -2.33 -9.72
C GLY A 281 -27.35 -0.95 -9.96
N GLN A 282 -26.70 -0.35 -8.95
CA GLN A 282 -26.00 0.92 -9.11
C GLN A 282 -24.81 0.80 -10.06
N VAL A 283 -23.95 -0.19 -9.86
CA VAL A 283 -22.75 -0.36 -10.71
C VAL A 283 -23.15 -0.74 -12.14
N ALA A 284 -24.12 -1.64 -12.31
CA ALA A 284 -24.65 -1.99 -13.62
C ALA A 284 -25.30 -0.77 -14.31
N GLY A 285 -25.99 0.09 -13.56
CA GLY A 285 -26.57 1.33 -14.08
C GLY A 285 -25.51 2.33 -14.60
N ALA A 286 -24.34 2.37 -13.97
CA ALA A 286 -23.22 3.24 -14.37
C ALA A 286 -22.49 2.77 -15.64
N LEU A 287 -22.75 1.55 -16.13
CA LEU A 287 -22.07 1.01 -17.32
C LEU A 287 -22.36 1.80 -18.60
N ALA A 288 -23.58 2.33 -18.75
CA ALA A 288 -23.93 3.15 -19.92
C ALA A 288 -23.12 4.45 -19.95
N GLU A 289 -22.97 5.09 -18.79
CA GLU A 289 -22.12 6.27 -18.62
C GLU A 289 -20.66 5.95 -18.94
N ALA A 290 -20.12 4.86 -18.37
CA ALA A 290 -18.77 4.38 -18.65
C ALA A 290 -18.51 4.17 -20.15
N ARG A 291 -19.47 3.54 -20.86
CA ARG A 291 -19.40 3.30 -22.32
C ARG A 291 -19.60 4.55 -23.17
N SER A 292 -20.03 5.67 -22.59
CA SER A 292 -20.16 6.94 -23.31
C SER A 292 -18.98 7.88 -23.05
N ASN A 293 -18.22 7.65 -21.97
CA ASN A 293 -17.13 8.51 -21.56
C ASN A 293 -15.77 7.98 -22.09
N PRO A 294 -15.11 8.69 -23.03
CA PRO A 294 -13.84 8.24 -23.61
C PRO A 294 -12.69 8.19 -22.60
N ILE A 295 -12.72 8.99 -21.53
CA ILE A 295 -11.68 8.99 -20.48
C ILE A 295 -11.73 7.67 -19.71
N ILE A 296 -12.93 7.26 -19.27
CA ILE A 296 -13.14 6.01 -18.52
C ILE A 296 -12.75 4.80 -19.38
N GLN A 297 -13.14 4.79 -20.66
CA GLN A 297 -12.74 3.72 -21.57
C GLN A 297 -11.22 3.70 -21.81
N ALA A 298 -10.59 4.86 -21.96
CA ALA A 298 -9.15 4.93 -22.15
C ALA A 298 -8.39 4.45 -20.92
N LYS A 299 -8.86 4.81 -19.72
CA LYS A 299 -8.33 4.29 -18.46
C LYS A 299 -8.45 2.77 -18.39
N ALA A 300 -9.64 2.22 -18.67
CA ALA A 300 -9.84 0.77 -18.72
C ALA A 300 -8.91 0.08 -19.73
N ALA A 301 -8.78 0.64 -20.94
CA ALA A 301 -7.87 0.12 -21.96
C ALA A 301 -6.40 0.16 -21.48
N LEU A 302 -5.96 1.28 -20.91
CA LEU A 302 -4.60 1.47 -20.41
C LEU A 302 -4.25 0.47 -19.30
N TYR A 303 -5.10 0.33 -18.28
CA TYR A 303 -4.88 -0.60 -17.17
C TYR A 303 -5.15 -2.07 -17.54
N SER A 304 -5.73 -2.34 -18.71
CA SER A 304 -5.76 -3.67 -19.33
C SER A 304 -4.55 -3.96 -20.24
N GLY A 305 -3.57 -3.06 -20.29
CA GLY A 305 -2.37 -3.23 -21.13
C GLY A 305 -2.63 -2.97 -22.61
N ARG A 306 -3.57 -2.09 -22.96
CA ARG A 306 -3.90 -1.67 -24.32
C ARG A 306 -3.65 -0.17 -24.53
N PRO A 307 -2.40 0.31 -24.36
CA PRO A 307 -2.09 1.74 -24.44
C PRO A 307 -2.38 2.34 -25.83
N SER A 308 -2.20 1.60 -26.93
CA SER A 308 -2.55 2.10 -28.27
C SER A 308 -4.06 2.36 -28.41
N GLN A 309 -4.90 1.50 -27.82
CA GLN A 309 -6.34 1.69 -27.79
C GLN A 309 -6.72 2.90 -26.91
N ALA A 310 -6.07 3.06 -25.76
CA ALA A 310 -6.27 4.22 -24.89
C ALA A 310 -5.98 5.54 -25.63
N LEU A 311 -4.87 5.62 -26.38
CA LEU A 311 -4.54 6.79 -27.20
C LEU A 311 -5.60 7.07 -28.28
N ALA A 312 -6.11 6.01 -28.93
CA ALA A 312 -7.17 6.15 -29.94
C ALA A 312 -8.46 6.72 -29.34
N LEU A 313 -8.86 6.24 -28.15
CA LEU A 313 -10.04 6.72 -27.42
C LEU A 313 -9.88 8.17 -26.94
N LEU A 314 -8.67 8.58 -26.58
CA LEU A 314 -8.37 9.94 -26.17
C LEU A 314 -8.19 10.90 -27.35
N SER A 315 -8.26 10.44 -28.60
CA SER A 315 -8.10 11.32 -29.77
C SER A 315 -9.15 12.45 -29.75
N GLY A 316 -8.67 13.71 -29.75
CA GLY A 316 -9.53 14.90 -29.71
C GLY A 316 -10.09 15.29 -28.33
N VAL A 317 -9.90 14.47 -27.28
CA VAL A 317 -10.40 14.75 -25.92
C VAL A 317 -9.49 15.73 -25.18
N GLN A 318 -9.98 16.90 -24.77
CA GLN A 318 -9.17 17.89 -24.05
C GLN A 318 -9.34 17.77 -22.54
N GLY A 319 -8.34 18.22 -21.78
CA GLY A 319 -8.38 18.28 -20.32
C GLY A 319 -7.14 17.67 -19.64
N PRO A 320 -6.89 18.00 -18.37
CA PRO A 320 -5.71 17.55 -17.63
C PRO A 320 -5.69 16.03 -17.45
N GLU A 321 -6.82 15.40 -17.14
CA GLU A 321 -6.91 13.95 -16.99
C GLU A 321 -6.63 13.21 -18.31
N ALA A 322 -7.20 13.70 -19.42
CA ALA A 322 -6.93 13.16 -20.75
C ALA A 322 -5.44 13.33 -21.15
N ALA A 323 -4.81 14.45 -20.79
CA ALA A 323 -3.38 14.64 -20.98
C ALA A 323 -2.55 13.65 -20.14
N GLY A 324 -2.90 13.48 -18.86
CA GLY A 324 -2.29 12.50 -17.97
C GLY A 324 -2.34 11.07 -18.51
N LEU A 325 -3.53 10.61 -18.92
CA LEU A 325 -3.71 9.27 -19.49
C LEU A 325 -2.94 9.10 -20.82
N ARG A 326 -2.82 10.14 -21.65
CA ARG A 326 -1.97 10.08 -22.86
C ARG A 326 -0.51 9.90 -22.51
N ALA A 327 0.01 10.66 -21.56
CA ALA A 327 1.39 10.53 -21.13
C ALA A 327 1.67 9.12 -20.59
N GLN A 328 0.80 8.60 -19.73
CA GLN A 328 0.90 7.23 -19.21
C GLN A 328 0.84 6.19 -20.34
N ALA A 329 -0.03 6.37 -21.34
CA ALA A 329 -0.10 5.46 -22.49
C ALA A 329 1.16 5.51 -23.36
N TYR A 330 1.75 6.69 -23.58
CA TYR A 330 3.04 6.81 -24.27
C TYR A 330 4.20 6.20 -23.46
N ILE A 331 4.20 6.35 -22.14
CA ILE A 331 5.16 5.69 -21.23
C ILE A 331 5.00 4.17 -21.31
N ALA A 332 3.76 3.65 -21.32
CA ALA A 332 3.50 2.23 -21.49
C ALA A 332 4.01 1.66 -22.82
N LEU A 333 4.01 2.49 -23.87
CA LEU A 333 4.58 2.18 -25.18
C LEU A 333 6.10 2.40 -25.27
N GLY A 334 6.73 2.90 -24.19
CA GLY A 334 8.13 3.28 -24.13
C GLY A 334 8.51 4.44 -25.06
N ARG A 335 7.64 5.45 -25.15
CA ARG A 335 7.82 6.67 -25.94
C ARG A 335 7.80 7.93 -25.04
N PRO A 336 8.74 8.07 -24.09
CA PRO A 336 8.74 9.18 -23.12
C PRO A 336 8.78 10.55 -23.81
N GLU A 337 9.48 10.66 -24.94
CA GLU A 337 9.54 11.87 -25.78
C GLU A 337 8.15 12.42 -26.18
N GLN A 338 7.17 11.54 -26.45
CA GLN A 338 5.82 11.93 -26.83
C GLN A 338 4.96 12.25 -25.60
N ALA A 339 5.27 11.64 -24.47
CA ALA A 339 4.63 11.92 -23.20
C ALA A 339 4.98 13.32 -22.66
N LEU A 340 6.18 13.87 -22.98
CA LEU A 340 6.63 15.19 -22.53
C LEU A 340 5.72 16.33 -22.96
N ALA A 341 5.07 16.20 -24.11
CA ALA A 341 4.10 17.18 -24.61
C ALA A 341 2.88 17.33 -23.69
N PHE A 342 2.64 16.35 -22.80
CA PHE A 342 1.50 16.29 -21.90
C PHE A 342 1.89 16.40 -20.42
N LEU A 343 3.08 15.93 -20.05
CA LEU A 343 3.63 15.96 -18.69
C LEU A 343 5.12 16.31 -18.74
N PRO A 344 5.49 17.61 -18.67
CA PRO A 344 6.88 18.05 -18.71
C PRO A 344 7.75 17.51 -17.58
N GLU A 345 7.15 17.10 -16.46
CA GLU A 345 7.80 16.58 -15.27
C GLU A 345 8.59 15.29 -15.53
N ILE A 346 8.29 14.56 -16.62
CA ILE A 346 9.00 13.32 -16.99
C ILE A 346 10.28 13.56 -17.82
N ALA A 347 10.76 14.82 -17.94
CA ALA A 347 11.94 15.18 -18.72
C ALA A 347 13.18 14.32 -18.43
N THR A 348 13.29 13.79 -17.21
CA THR A 348 14.36 12.87 -16.81
C THR A 348 14.37 11.53 -17.55
N LEU A 349 13.30 11.20 -18.28
CA LEU A 349 13.17 9.96 -19.06
C LEU A 349 13.53 10.13 -20.55
N GLU A 350 13.80 11.37 -21.02
CA GLU A 350 14.03 11.67 -22.44
C GLU A 350 15.33 11.08 -22.98
N ASP A 351 16.38 11.02 -22.15
CA ASP A 351 17.73 10.63 -22.56
C ASP A 351 17.97 9.10 -22.51
N LEU A 352 16.91 8.31 -22.27
CA LEU A 352 17.02 6.85 -22.15
C LEU A 352 17.10 6.19 -23.52
N SER A 353 18.05 5.26 -23.68
CA SER A 353 18.21 4.51 -24.92
C SER A 353 17.28 3.30 -24.94
N PRO A 354 16.37 3.17 -25.92
CA PRO A 354 15.47 2.03 -25.99
C PRO A 354 16.20 0.78 -26.52
N LEU A 355 16.00 -0.35 -25.86
CA LEU A 355 16.42 -1.67 -26.30
C LEU A 355 15.19 -2.59 -26.39
N GLU A 356 14.99 -3.26 -27.52
CA GLU A 356 13.86 -4.15 -27.75
C GLU A 356 14.30 -5.61 -27.78
N ALA A 357 13.52 -6.48 -27.11
CA ALA A 357 13.66 -7.93 -27.20
C ALA A 357 12.27 -8.57 -27.12
N GLY A 358 11.72 -8.98 -28.28
CA GLY A 358 10.42 -9.64 -28.36
C GLY A 358 9.29 -8.77 -27.78
N HIS A 359 8.69 -9.20 -26.67
CA HIS A 359 7.61 -8.46 -26.00
C HIS A 359 8.10 -7.35 -25.04
N LEU A 360 9.40 -7.33 -24.74
CA LEU A 360 10.01 -6.40 -23.81
C LEU A 360 10.64 -5.20 -24.51
N LEU A 361 10.48 -4.03 -23.91
CA LEU A 361 11.19 -2.80 -24.26
C LEU A 361 11.86 -2.26 -23.00
N LEU A 362 13.16 -2.06 -23.01
CA LEU A 362 13.93 -1.52 -21.90
C LEU A 362 14.39 -0.10 -22.21
N LEU A 363 14.16 0.82 -21.27
CA LEU A 363 14.71 2.16 -21.25
C LEU A 363 15.61 2.29 -20.03
N ALA A 364 16.92 2.44 -20.26
CA ALA A 364 17.92 2.47 -19.21
C ALA A 364 19.06 3.45 -19.53
N GLU A 365 19.74 3.91 -18.48
CA GLU A 365 20.99 4.67 -18.61
C GLU A 365 22.18 3.70 -18.77
N GLY A 366 23.08 4.02 -19.70
CA GLY A 366 24.35 3.32 -19.89
C GLY A 366 24.29 2.04 -20.74
N PRO A 367 25.45 1.56 -21.22
CA PRO A 367 25.55 0.34 -22.03
C PRO A 367 25.52 -0.94 -21.18
N GLY A 368 25.28 -2.09 -21.82
CA GLY A 368 25.46 -3.42 -21.20
C GLY A 368 24.18 -4.10 -20.74
N TRP A 369 23.03 -3.62 -21.17
CA TRP A 369 21.73 -4.19 -20.82
C TRP A 369 21.21 -5.24 -21.80
N GLU A 370 21.86 -5.41 -22.96
CA GLU A 370 21.39 -6.27 -24.04
C GLU A 370 21.32 -7.75 -23.63
N GLU A 371 22.35 -8.24 -22.92
CA GLU A 371 22.37 -9.62 -22.43
C GLU A 371 21.31 -9.84 -21.35
N GLU A 372 21.18 -8.89 -20.42
CA GLU A 372 20.20 -8.98 -19.32
C GLU A 372 18.76 -8.91 -19.85
N LEU A 373 18.49 -8.05 -20.83
CA LEU A 373 17.20 -7.97 -21.52
C LEU A 373 16.88 -9.27 -22.28
N THR A 374 17.87 -9.88 -22.94
CA THR A 374 17.71 -11.17 -23.62
C THR A 374 17.36 -12.28 -22.63
N ARG A 375 18.03 -12.31 -21.46
CA ARG A 375 17.70 -13.24 -20.38
C ARG A 375 16.29 -12.99 -19.84
N ALA A 376 15.89 -11.73 -19.70
CA ALA A 376 14.56 -11.36 -19.25
C ALA A 376 13.48 -11.81 -20.26
N GLU A 377 13.68 -11.63 -21.57
CA GLU A 377 12.71 -12.11 -22.57
C GLU A 377 12.60 -13.65 -22.58
N GLY A 378 13.72 -14.35 -22.36
CA GLY A 378 13.73 -15.79 -22.15
C GLY A 378 12.92 -16.20 -20.90
N ALA A 379 13.08 -15.48 -19.80
CA ALA A 379 12.34 -15.71 -18.55
C ALA A 379 10.85 -15.41 -18.69
N PHE A 380 10.50 -14.31 -19.35
CA PHE A 380 9.14 -13.92 -19.69
C PHE A 380 8.46 -15.02 -20.51
N SER A 381 9.10 -15.47 -21.59
CA SER A 381 8.58 -16.54 -22.45
C SER A 381 8.37 -17.85 -21.69
N ARG A 382 9.30 -18.23 -20.80
CA ARG A 382 9.14 -19.42 -19.95
C ARG A 382 7.98 -19.30 -18.98
N ALA A 383 7.82 -18.15 -18.33
CA ALA A 383 6.73 -17.93 -17.39
C ALA A 383 5.37 -17.93 -18.10
N VAL A 384 5.25 -17.27 -19.26
CA VAL A 384 4.02 -17.29 -20.08
C VAL A 384 3.68 -18.71 -20.52
N ALA A 385 4.67 -19.48 -20.97
CA ALA A 385 4.48 -20.86 -21.39
C ALA A 385 4.10 -21.78 -20.21
N PHE A 386 4.74 -21.59 -19.04
CA PHE A 386 4.44 -22.35 -17.82
C PHE A 386 2.97 -22.21 -17.44
N TRP A 387 2.46 -20.98 -17.38
CA TRP A 387 1.08 -20.67 -17.02
C TRP A 387 0.06 -20.87 -18.15
N GLY A 388 0.51 -21.19 -19.37
CA GLY A 388 -0.37 -21.33 -20.53
C GLY A 388 -1.17 -20.06 -20.84
N LEU A 389 -0.61 -18.87 -20.57
CA LEU A 389 -1.36 -17.62 -20.73
C LEU A 389 -1.62 -17.33 -22.21
N PRO A 390 -2.87 -16.99 -22.59
CA PRO A 390 -3.16 -16.55 -23.95
C PRO A 390 -2.51 -15.18 -24.18
N GLY A 391 -2.10 -14.89 -25.42
CA GLY A 391 -1.50 -13.60 -25.77
C GLY A 391 -2.40 -12.39 -25.44
N GLU A 392 -3.72 -12.59 -25.44
CA GLU A 392 -4.70 -11.56 -25.06
C GLU A 392 -4.70 -11.22 -23.56
N ALA A 393 -4.16 -12.10 -22.70
CA ALA A 393 -4.00 -11.82 -21.27
C ALA A 393 -2.77 -10.94 -20.97
N LEU A 394 -1.87 -10.78 -21.94
CA LEU A 394 -0.65 -9.99 -21.81
C LEU A 394 -0.89 -8.56 -22.34
N PRO A 395 -0.18 -7.55 -21.79
CA PRO A 395 -0.20 -6.22 -22.35
C PRO A 395 0.37 -6.21 -23.77
N GLU A 396 0.02 -5.19 -24.55
CA GLU A 396 0.56 -4.97 -25.90
C GLU A 396 2.10 -4.91 -25.90
N ARG A 397 2.67 -4.43 -24.79
CA ARG A 397 4.11 -4.34 -24.54
C ARG A 397 4.38 -4.38 -23.04
N VAL A 398 5.52 -4.94 -22.66
CA VAL A 398 6.07 -4.76 -21.32
C VAL A 398 7.26 -3.82 -21.40
N THR A 399 7.11 -2.62 -20.83
CA THR A 399 8.14 -1.58 -20.86
C THR A 399 8.84 -1.52 -19.51
N LEU A 400 10.15 -1.74 -19.49
CA LEU A 400 11.01 -1.69 -18.32
C LEU A 400 11.74 -0.35 -18.27
N TYR A 401 11.63 0.36 -17.16
CA TYR A 401 12.38 1.58 -16.87
C TYR A 401 13.42 1.30 -15.78
N VAL A 402 14.69 1.50 -16.10
CA VAL A 402 15.80 1.36 -15.15
C VAL A 402 16.42 2.72 -14.90
N THR A 403 15.95 3.39 -13.85
CA THR A 403 16.31 4.78 -13.53
C THR A 403 16.51 4.96 -12.02
N ASN A 404 17.31 5.96 -11.62
CA ASN A 404 17.59 6.21 -10.20
C ASN A 404 16.37 6.71 -9.41
N ALA A 405 15.43 7.37 -10.08
CA ALA A 405 14.18 7.84 -9.51
C ALA A 405 12.98 7.24 -10.26
N PRO A 406 11.87 6.93 -9.58
CA PRO A 406 10.66 6.47 -10.23
C PRO A 406 10.10 7.56 -11.16
N PRO A 407 9.47 7.18 -12.28
CA PRO A 407 8.71 8.13 -13.09
C PRO A 407 7.71 8.90 -12.21
N PRO A 408 7.54 10.21 -12.37
CA PRO A 408 6.62 11.02 -11.58
C PRO A 408 5.16 10.86 -12.05
N VAL A 409 4.78 9.64 -12.43
CA VAL A 409 3.45 9.27 -12.91
C VAL A 409 3.07 7.91 -12.35
N ASP A 410 1.77 7.67 -12.19
CA ASP A 410 1.28 6.33 -11.89
C ASP A 410 1.64 5.39 -13.04
N LEU A 411 2.26 4.26 -12.71
CA LEU A 411 2.71 3.28 -13.69
C LEU A 411 1.53 2.41 -14.12
N PRO A 412 1.12 2.45 -15.41
CA PRO A 412 0.04 1.61 -15.90
C PRO A 412 0.47 0.15 -16.03
N TRP A 413 -0.51 -0.72 -16.25
CA TRP A 413 -0.24 -2.15 -16.49
C TRP A 413 0.67 -2.34 -17.72
N GLY A 414 1.66 -3.21 -17.58
CA GLY A 414 2.71 -3.41 -18.59
C GLY A 414 3.94 -2.52 -18.40
N VAL A 415 3.98 -1.66 -17.37
CA VAL A 415 5.19 -0.89 -17.04
C VAL A 415 5.85 -1.43 -15.77
N ILE A 416 7.15 -1.71 -15.85
CA ILE A 416 7.97 -2.15 -14.72
C ILE A 416 9.04 -1.10 -14.49
N TRP A 417 9.16 -0.61 -13.25
CA TRP A 417 10.25 0.28 -12.86
C TRP A 417 11.15 -0.36 -11.82
N THR A 418 12.47 -0.14 -11.94
CA THR A 418 13.48 -0.51 -10.95
C THR A 418 14.65 0.47 -10.98
N THR A 419 15.45 0.49 -9.92
CA THR A 419 16.74 1.18 -9.92
C THR A 419 17.84 0.30 -10.53
N PRO A 420 18.93 0.88 -11.07
CA PRO A 420 20.06 0.11 -11.59
C PRO A 420 20.66 -0.88 -10.58
N GLU A 421 20.80 -0.47 -9.31
CA GLU A 421 21.37 -1.29 -8.24
C GLU A 421 20.51 -2.51 -7.88
N LYS A 422 19.20 -2.41 -8.10
CA LYS A 422 18.22 -3.47 -7.78
C LYS A 422 17.74 -4.21 -9.04
N ALA A 423 18.26 -3.86 -10.22
CA ALA A 423 17.79 -4.40 -11.48
C ALA A 423 18.09 -5.90 -11.57
N ARG A 424 17.02 -6.70 -11.45
CA ARG A 424 17.01 -8.13 -11.75
C ARG A 424 15.90 -8.37 -12.77
N LEU A 425 16.18 -8.02 -14.03
CA LEU A 425 15.15 -7.96 -15.07
C LEU A 425 14.44 -9.31 -15.27
N PRO A 426 15.14 -10.47 -15.27
CA PRO A 426 14.50 -11.78 -15.34
C PRO A 426 13.50 -12.04 -14.21
N GLU A 427 13.86 -11.74 -12.95
CA GLU A 427 12.93 -11.91 -11.82
C GLU A 427 11.73 -10.95 -11.95
N ALA A 428 11.98 -9.69 -12.33
CA ALA A 428 10.95 -8.66 -12.41
C ALA A 428 9.87 -9.02 -13.45
N VAL A 429 10.26 -9.52 -14.63
CA VAL A 429 9.30 -9.92 -15.67
C VAL A 429 8.55 -11.20 -15.31
N VAL A 430 9.19 -12.15 -14.62
CA VAL A 430 8.50 -13.37 -14.17
C VAL A 430 7.45 -13.02 -13.10
N ARG A 431 7.77 -12.14 -12.15
CA ARG A 431 6.78 -11.63 -11.18
C ARG A 431 5.64 -10.89 -11.85
N PHE A 432 5.94 -10.11 -12.89
CA PHE A 432 4.91 -9.44 -13.68
C PHE A 432 3.95 -10.47 -14.29
N VAL A 433 4.47 -11.55 -14.89
CA VAL A 433 3.65 -12.65 -15.41
C VAL A 433 2.85 -13.33 -14.29
N HIS A 434 3.45 -13.64 -13.14
CA HIS A 434 2.76 -14.25 -12.00
C HIS A 434 1.54 -13.43 -11.54
N ARG A 435 1.67 -12.10 -11.51
CA ARG A 435 0.55 -11.19 -11.20
C ARG A 435 -0.54 -11.19 -12.28
N SER A 436 -0.19 -11.57 -13.52
CA SER A 436 -1.12 -11.65 -14.64
C SER A 436 -1.97 -12.94 -14.61
N VAL A 437 -1.49 -13.99 -13.93
CA VAL A 437 -2.15 -15.31 -13.90
C VAL A 437 -3.51 -15.24 -13.22
N SER A 438 -3.64 -14.40 -12.20
CA SER A 438 -4.86 -14.29 -11.42
C SER A 438 -5.20 -12.84 -11.11
N PRO A 439 -6.49 -12.43 -11.26
CA PRO A 439 -6.95 -11.14 -10.74
C PRO A 439 -6.90 -11.09 -9.21
N LEU A 440 -6.63 -12.23 -8.54
CA LEU A 440 -6.42 -12.33 -7.10
C LEU A 440 -5.01 -11.91 -6.63
N GLY A 441 -4.11 -11.57 -7.56
CA GLY A 441 -2.73 -11.22 -7.23
C GLY A 441 -1.84 -12.45 -7.05
N MET A 442 -0.90 -12.38 -6.11
CA MET A 442 0.05 -13.46 -5.80
C MET A 442 -0.33 -14.14 -4.47
N PRO A 443 -0.14 -15.46 -4.34
CA PRO A 443 -0.42 -16.16 -3.09
C PRO A 443 0.53 -15.71 -1.97
N GLN A 444 0.01 -15.64 -0.75
CA GLN A 444 0.76 -15.29 0.47
C GLN A 444 1.61 -16.48 0.97
N PHE A 445 2.48 -16.99 0.11
CA PHE A 445 3.48 -17.99 0.45
C PHE A 445 4.78 -17.66 -0.29
N ASP A 446 5.54 -16.71 0.27
CA ASP A 446 6.72 -16.13 -0.37
C ASP A 446 7.72 -17.19 -0.81
N THR A 447 7.97 -18.23 -0.02
CA THR A 447 8.87 -19.32 -0.38
C THR A 447 8.51 -19.97 -1.73
N LEU A 448 7.23 -20.22 -1.99
CA LEU A 448 6.77 -20.75 -3.27
C LEU A 448 6.84 -19.70 -4.38
N THR A 449 6.32 -18.50 -4.12
CA THR A 449 6.24 -17.41 -5.10
C THR A 449 7.63 -16.98 -5.59
N GLU A 450 8.56 -16.80 -4.66
CA GLU A 450 9.97 -16.49 -4.91
C GLU A 450 10.70 -17.65 -5.58
N GLY A 451 10.50 -18.87 -5.07
CA GLY A 451 11.10 -20.07 -5.63
C GLY A 451 10.76 -20.28 -7.09
N LEU A 452 9.47 -20.19 -7.42
CA LEU A 452 8.99 -20.32 -8.80
C LEU A 452 9.52 -19.18 -9.67
N THR A 453 9.60 -17.96 -9.12
CA THR A 453 10.19 -16.81 -9.81
C THR A 453 11.64 -17.11 -10.19
N LEU A 454 12.44 -17.61 -9.25
CA LEU A 454 13.86 -17.90 -9.44
C LEU A 454 14.10 -19.03 -10.45
N VAL A 455 13.34 -20.13 -10.37
CA VAL A 455 13.48 -21.27 -11.30
C VAL A 455 13.13 -20.86 -12.73
N LEU A 456 12.08 -20.05 -12.92
CA LEU A 456 11.71 -19.56 -14.24
C LEU A 456 12.67 -18.47 -14.74
N ALA A 457 13.19 -17.62 -13.86
CA ALA A 457 14.13 -16.56 -14.20
C ALA A 457 15.52 -17.10 -14.59
N TYR A 458 16.03 -18.08 -13.84
CA TYR A 458 17.41 -18.56 -13.91
C TYR A 458 17.48 -20.10 -14.06
N PRO A 459 17.09 -20.65 -15.23
CA PRO A 459 17.09 -22.09 -15.46
C PRO A 459 18.49 -22.73 -15.39
N GLU A 460 19.54 -21.93 -15.46
CA GLU A 460 20.93 -22.37 -15.35
C GLU A 460 21.41 -22.57 -13.90
N ARG A 461 20.67 -22.07 -12.90
CA ARG A 461 21.02 -22.25 -11.49
C ARG A 461 20.68 -23.66 -11.02
N ASP A 462 21.61 -24.27 -10.31
CA ASP A 462 21.43 -25.59 -9.70
C ASP A 462 20.95 -25.43 -8.25
N PHE A 463 19.66 -25.15 -8.09
CA PHE A 463 19.05 -24.94 -6.78
C PHE A 463 19.14 -26.18 -5.87
N ARG A 464 19.19 -27.39 -6.46
CA ARG A 464 19.38 -28.62 -5.68
C ARG A 464 20.74 -28.61 -4.98
N ARG A 465 21.81 -28.31 -5.71
CA ARG A 465 23.16 -28.22 -5.14
C ARG A 465 23.28 -27.06 -4.16
N GLU A 466 22.71 -25.91 -4.45
CA GLU A 466 22.71 -24.76 -3.53
C GLU A 466 22.01 -25.10 -2.21
N ALA A 467 20.86 -25.78 -2.25
CA ALA A 467 20.16 -26.27 -1.06
C ALA A 467 20.96 -27.33 -0.30
N ALA A 468 21.61 -28.27 -1.00
CA ALA A 468 22.47 -29.27 -0.37
C ALA A 468 23.56 -28.61 0.50
N GLU A 469 24.19 -27.53 0.00
CA GLU A 469 25.17 -26.78 0.80
C GLU A 469 24.57 -26.10 2.04
N VAL A 470 23.30 -25.68 1.97
CA VAL A 470 22.60 -25.09 3.12
C VAL A 470 22.33 -26.16 4.19
N VAL A 471 21.88 -27.34 3.78
CA VAL A 471 21.67 -28.51 4.64
C VAL A 471 22.97 -28.96 5.29
N ASP A 472 24.04 -29.14 4.51
CA ASP A 472 25.36 -29.59 5.00
C ASP A 472 25.95 -28.64 6.04
N LYS A 473 25.65 -27.34 5.93
CA LYS A 473 26.08 -26.32 6.89
C LYS A 473 25.18 -26.24 8.13
N GLY A 474 24.13 -27.06 8.22
CA GLY A 474 23.16 -27.06 9.31
C GLY A 474 22.35 -25.76 9.40
N ARG A 475 22.13 -25.10 8.26
CA ARG A 475 21.44 -23.79 8.21
C ARG A 475 20.05 -23.88 7.59
N TRP A 476 19.58 -25.10 7.29
CA TRP A 476 18.25 -25.32 6.74
C TRP A 476 17.16 -24.75 7.65
N VAL A 477 16.26 -23.97 7.08
CA VAL A 477 15.09 -23.44 7.77
C VAL A 477 13.84 -24.17 7.27
N PRO A 478 12.96 -24.66 8.16
CA PRO A 478 11.71 -25.31 7.74
C PRO A 478 10.86 -24.38 6.86
N ILE A 479 10.33 -24.91 5.74
CA ILE A 479 9.53 -24.13 4.77
C ILE A 479 8.25 -23.50 5.36
N SER A 480 7.85 -23.91 6.57
CA SER A 480 6.75 -23.29 7.32
C SER A 480 7.08 -21.88 7.85
N GLN A 481 8.35 -21.49 7.87
CA GLN A 481 8.80 -20.18 8.35
C GLN A 481 9.00 -19.21 7.18
N SER A 482 8.83 -17.91 7.45
CA SER A 482 9.13 -16.87 6.45
C SER A 482 10.63 -16.76 6.25
N LEU A 483 11.12 -17.12 5.07
CA LEU A 483 12.54 -17.08 4.74
C LEU A 483 13.02 -15.66 4.40
N PHE A 484 12.19 -14.94 3.64
CA PHE A 484 12.49 -13.59 3.19
C PHE A 484 12.30 -12.60 4.36
N ASP A 485 13.08 -11.51 4.34
CA ASP A 485 13.23 -10.48 5.39
C ASP A 485 13.89 -10.92 6.71
N THR A 486 13.89 -12.21 7.04
CA THR A 486 14.46 -12.72 8.30
C THR A 486 15.88 -13.30 8.11
N TYR A 487 16.12 -13.98 6.99
CA TYR A 487 17.36 -14.70 6.73
C TYR A 487 18.20 -14.05 5.62
N PRO A 488 19.51 -14.34 5.55
CA PRO A 488 20.35 -13.87 4.45
C PRO A 488 19.75 -14.28 3.09
N ARG A 489 19.64 -13.31 2.18
CA ARG A 489 18.96 -13.50 0.89
C ARG A 489 19.46 -14.70 0.10
N GLN A 490 20.78 -14.97 0.10
CA GLN A 490 21.33 -16.13 -0.61
C GLN A 490 20.81 -17.47 -0.08
N LEU A 491 20.58 -17.57 1.23
CA LEU A 491 20.02 -18.78 1.84
C LEU A 491 18.54 -18.92 1.49
N ALA A 492 17.77 -17.83 1.65
CA ALA A 492 16.35 -17.82 1.33
C ALA A 492 16.10 -18.16 -0.16
N GLU A 493 16.90 -17.61 -1.09
CA GLU A 493 16.80 -17.92 -2.51
C GLU A 493 17.15 -19.38 -2.84
N ALA A 494 18.17 -19.94 -2.19
CA ALA A 494 18.57 -21.34 -2.41
C ALA A 494 17.46 -22.30 -1.97
N GLU A 495 16.89 -22.11 -0.78
CA GLU A 495 15.81 -22.94 -0.25
C GLU A 495 14.51 -22.76 -1.04
N ALA A 496 14.12 -21.51 -1.36
CA ALA A 496 12.92 -21.23 -2.15
C ALA A 496 13.02 -21.83 -3.56
N GLY A 497 14.14 -21.59 -4.25
CA GLY A 497 14.37 -22.17 -5.58
C GLY A 497 14.39 -23.70 -5.56
N ALA A 498 14.94 -24.30 -4.49
CA ALA A 498 14.94 -25.74 -4.28
C ALA A 498 13.53 -26.30 -4.07
N LEU A 499 12.68 -25.64 -3.26
CA LEU A 499 11.29 -26.02 -3.11
C LEU A 499 10.57 -26.04 -4.47
N ALA A 500 10.68 -24.98 -5.25
CA ALA A 500 10.02 -24.90 -6.56
C ALA A 500 10.56 -25.94 -7.55
N ALA A 501 11.88 -26.13 -7.63
CA ALA A 501 12.50 -27.15 -8.47
C ALA A 501 12.05 -28.57 -8.08
N PHE A 502 12.07 -28.88 -6.78
CA PHE A 502 11.60 -30.15 -6.25
C PHE A 502 10.13 -30.42 -6.58
N LEU A 503 9.26 -29.41 -6.41
CA LEU A 503 7.84 -29.52 -6.74
C LEU A 503 7.62 -29.79 -8.23
N LEU A 504 8.34 -29.08 -9.09
CA LEU A 504 8.29 -29.28 -10.55
C LEU A 504 8.79 -30.65 -10.97
N GLU A 505 9.90 -31.13 -10.40
CA GLU A 505 10.48 -32.44 -10.71
C GLU A 505 9.62 -33.60 -10.19
N SER A 506 9.11 -33.48 -8.96
CA SER A 506 8.46 -34.60 -8.26
C SER A 506 6.96 -34.69 -8.51
N TYR A 507 6.28 -33.54 -8.69
CA TYR A 507 4.82 -33.47 -8.83
C TYR A 507 4.36 -32.88 -10.17
N GLY A 508 5.25 -32.21 -10.91
CA GLY A 508 4.96 -31.62 -12.21
C GLY A 508 4.28 -30.24 -12.15
N ALA A 509 4.21 -29.57 -13.29
CA ALA A 509 3.68 -28.21 -13.42
C ALA A 509 2.20 -28.10 -12.98
N GLU A 510 1.37 -29.08 -13.32
CA GLU A 510 -0.05 -29.09 -12.94
C GLU A 510 -0.28 -29.10 -11.42
N ALA A 511 0.57 -29.80 -10.67
CA ALA A 511 0.50 -29.80 -9.21
C ALA A 511 0.92 -28.44 -8.64
N VAL A 512 1.93 -27.79 -9.23
CA VAL A 512 2.33 -26.43 -8.85
C VAL A 512 1.21 -25.43 -9.16
N HIS A 513 0.54 -25.54 -10.30
CA HIS A 513 -0.65 -24.73 -10.62
C HIS A 513 -1.76 -24.96 -9.59
N GLY A 514 -2.07 -26.22 -9.28
CA GLY A 514 -3.07 -26.57 -8.27
C GLY A 514 -2.74 -25.99 -6.89
N LEU A 515 -1.47 -26.03 -6.50
CA LEU A 515 -0.99 -25.48 -5.22
C LEU A 515 -1.12 -23.96 -5.21
N TRP A 516 -0.71 -23.30 -6.29
CA TRP A 516 -0.85 -21.85 -6.46
C TRP A 516 -2.31 -21.41 -6.35
N HIS A 517 -3.23 -22.08 -7.05
CA HIS A 517 -4.66 -21.78 -6.99
C HIS A 517 -5.24 -22.03 -5.59
N ALA A 518 -4.88 -23.14 -4.94
CA ALA A 518 -5.33 -23.42 -3.58
C ALA A 518 -4.91 -22.32 -2.58
N LEU A 519 -3.68 -21.82 -2.70
CA LEU A 519 -3.18 -20.73 -1.86
C LEU A 519 -3.89 -19.40 -2.17
N LEU A 520 -4.15 -19.10 -3.45
CA LEU A 520 -4.93 -17.92 -3.85
C LEU A 520 -6.38 -17.97 -3.34
N GLU A 521 -6.96 -19.16 -3.21
CA GLU A 521 -8.28 -19.36 -2.58
C GLU A 521 -8.25 -19.15 -1.05
N GLY A 522 -7.10 -18.81 -0.48
CA GLY A 522 -6.92 -18.53 0.95
C GLY A 522 -6.63 -19.76 1.80
N LEU A 523 -6.32 -20.91 1.18
CA LEU A 523 -5.84 -22.06 1.96
C LEU A 523 -4.45 -21.77 2.53
N SER A 524 -4.21 -22.20 3.77
CA SER A 524 -2.87 -22.17 4.35
C SER A 524 -1.92 -23.11 3.60
N PRO A 525 -0.60 -22.88 3.60
CA PRO A 525 0.37 -23.79 2.97
C PRO A 525 0.21 -25.26 3.40
N TYR A 526 -0.11 -25.50 4.67
CA TYR A 526 -0.43 -26.83 5.20
C TYR A 526 -1.63 -27.48 4.51
N SER A 527 -2.75 -26.74 4.41
CA SER A 527 -3.99 -27.25 3.83
C SER A 527 -3.86 -27.40 2.32
N ALA A 528 -3.16 -26.47 1.66
CA ALA A 528 -2.92 -26.49 0.23
C ALA A 528 -2.04 -27.68 -0.18
N ALA A 529 -0.92 -27.91 0.52
CA ALA A 529 -0.05 -29.06 0.28
C ALA A 529 -0.80 -30.38 0.47
N SER A 530 -1.54 -30.54 1.58
CA SER A 530 -2.31 -31.76 1.85
C SER A 530 -3.39 -32.01 0.79
N ARG A 531 -4.11 -30.95 0.38
CA ARG A 531 -5.19 -31.06 -0.61
C ARG A 531 -4.69 -31.37 -2.02
N VAL A 532 -3.59 -30.75 -2.44
CA VAL A 532 -3.11 -30.80 -3.83
C VAL A 532 -2.08 -31.90 -4.02
N LEU A 533 -1.11 -32.00 -3.11
CA LEU A 533 0.02 -32.93 -3.22
C LEU A 533 -0.25 -34.24 -2.47
N GLY A 534 -1.25 -34.27 -1.58
CA GLY A 534 -1.58 -35.45 -0.77
C GLY A 534 -0.63 -35.69 0.40
N VAL A 535 0.23 -34.72 0.74
CA VAL A 535 1.24 -34.81 1.81
C VAL A 535 1.17 -33.62 2.77
N GLY A 536 1.59 -33.83 4.02
CA GLY A 536 1.73 -32.73 4.99
C GLY A 536 2.88 -31.78 4.61
N LEU A 537 2.83 -30.52 5.09
CA LEU A 537 3.91 -29.56 4.84
C LEU A 537 5.24 -29.97 5.50
N GLU A 538 5.18 -30.60 6.68
CA GLU A 538 6.35 -31.16 7.37
C GLU A 538 6.95 -32.33 6.60
N GLU A 539 6.11 -33.24 6.10
CA GLU A 539 6.54 -34.36 5.25
C GLU A 539 7.15 -33.85 3.93
N LEU A 540 6.61 -32.76 3.39
CA LEU A 540 7.15 -32.09 2.20
C LEU A 540 8.53 -31.49 2.47
N ASP A 541 8.74 -30.85 3.63
CA ASP A 541 10.02 -30.30 4.06
C ASP A 541 11.07 -31.41 4.20
N GLU A 542 10.73 -32.51 4.88
CA GLU A 542 11.61 -33.67 5.02
C GLU A 542 11.98 -34.28 3.65
N ALA A 543 11.01 -34.44 2.76
CA ALA A 543 11.24 -34.95 1.41
C ALA A 543 12.11 -34.01 0.56
N LEU A 544 11.94 -32.69 0.72
CA LEU A 544 12.76 -31.68 0.06
C LEU A 544 14.22 -31.73 0.56
N VAL A 545 14.43 -31.84 1.87
CA VAL A 545 15.78 -31.98 2.46
C VAL A 545 16.45 -33.25 1.94
N ALA A 546 15.73 -34.38 1.95
CA ALA A 546 16.21 -35.66 1.43
C ALA A 546 16.60 -35.56 -0.05
N TRP A 547 15.73 -34.94 -0.87
CA TRP A 547 16.01 -34.67 -2.29
C TRP A 547 17.26 -33.80 -2.48
N ALA A 548 17.41 -32.72 -1.71
CA ALA A 548 18.56 -31.83 -1.78
C ALA A 548 19.87 -32.57 -1.41
N SER A 549 19.85 -33.36 -0.34
CA SER A 549 21.00 -34.14 0.15
C SER A 549 21.30 -35.40 -0.66
N GLY A 550 20.39 -35.84 -1.53
CA GLY A 550 20.56 -37.06 -2.33
C GLY A 550 20.45 -38.35 -1.53
N THR A 551 19.75 -38.30 -0.39
CA THR A 551 19.44 -39.44 0.51
C THR A 551 17.98 -39.81 0.37
#